data_AF-A0A150WTY7-F1
#
_entry.id   AF-A0A150WTY7-F1
#
_cell.length_a   1.000
_cell.length_b   1.000
_cell.length_c   1.000
_cell.angle_alpha   90.00
_cell.angle_beta   90.00
_cell.angle_gamma   90.00
#
_symmetry.space_group_name_H-M   'P 1'
#
loop_
_entity.id
_entity.type
_entity.pdbx_description
1 polymer ?
#
loop_
_entity_poly.entity_id
_entity_poly.type
_entity_poly.pdbx_seq_one_letter_code
_entity_poly.pdbx_strand_id
1 'polypeptide(L)'
;MHKRNVAILIVAIIIGLLIFFYLKPANTPEEPSVNPESMGTIPPEASARANKATPPPPMDAAVPTGTAAGFLPTKMEDPQKFQAYQKHTQAMATCLNMKIQPLDPQAEINFDNFNKAISADLGDVVAQSDEWFTTDIRTPSGEVRRIYVENTNTASGEPTRTLKYSVMESNGAQREIPLAAEQTNNPTDTLIATLESDGSIVGKANSRRIFYQNGDDLLLVERDGKIYSFELPHDGKIFSCTGADSAVTMSCTCK
;
A
#
# COMPACT_ATOMS: atom_id res chain seq x y z
N MET A 1 70.33 41.94 19.31
CA MET A 1 69.67 41.97 17.98
C MET A 1 69.07 40.62 17.51
N HIS A 2 69.25 39.48 18.21
CA HIS A 2 68.72 38.19 17.71
C HIS A 2 67.23 37.90 17.93
N LYS A 3 66.57 38.47 18.95
CA LYS A 3 65.17 38.13 19.27
C LYS A 3 64.15 38.60 18.20
N ARG A 4 64.44 39.68 17.48
CA ARG A 4 63.53 40.23 16.45
C ARG A 4 63.50 39.37 15.18
N ASN A 5 64.60 38.70 14.86
CA ASN A 5 64.69 37.84 13.68
C ASN A 5 64.01 36.49 13.90
N VAL A 6 64.00 35.98 15.15
CA VAL A 6 63.29 34.74 15.49
C VAL A 6 61.78 34.91 15.39
N ALA A 7 61.24 36.06 15.83
CA ALA A 7 59.80 36.33 15.76
C ALA A 7 59.27 36.38 14.31
N ILE A 8 60.03 36.98 13.38
CA ILE A 8 59.64 37.07 11.96
C ILE A 8 59.62 35.68 11.31
N LEU A 9 60.55 34.80 11.68
CA LEU A 9 60.66 33.45 11.12
C LEU A 9 59.50 32.56 11.57
N ILE A 10 59.06 32.68 12.83
CA ILE A 10 57.88 31.97 13.35
C ILE A 10 56.61 32.41 12.62
N VAL A 11 56.42 33.71 12.41
CA VAL A 11 55.24 34.23 11.70
C VAL A 11 55.21 33.76 10.25
N ALA A 12 56.36 33.73 9.57
CA ALA A 12 56.44 33.23 8.19
C ALA A 12 56.07 31.73 8.08
N ILE A 13 56.50 30.91 9.05
CA ILE A 13 56.15 29.48 9.10
C ILE A 13 54.65 29.28 9.31
N ILE A 14 54.04 30.05 10.23
CA ILE A 14 52.59 29.94 10.51
C ILE A 14 51.78 30.34 9.27
N ILE A 15 52.15 31.42 8.59
CA ILE A 15 51.47 31.84 7.35
C ILE A 15 51.64 30.79 6.25
N GLY A 16 52.84 30.22 6.09
CA GLY A 16 53.09 29.13 5.13
C GLY A 16 52.24 27.89 5.41
N LEU A 17 52.09 27.50 6.68
CA LEU A 17 51.23 26.38 7.07
C LEU A 17 49.76 26.67 6.81
N LEU A 18 49.27 27.88 7.14
CA LEU A 18 47.88 28.25 6.88
C LEU A 18 47.56 28.23 5.38
N ILE A 19 48.46 28.74 4.53
CA ILE A 19 48.30 28.69 3.08
C ILE A 19 48.31 27.23 2.58
N PHE A 20 49.19 26.38 3.12
CA PHE A 20 49.25 24.96 2.75
C PHE A 20 47.96 24.20 3.11
N PHE A 21 47.35 24.50 4.26
CA PHE A 21 46.07 23.89 4.64
C PHE A 21 44.88 24.45 3.84
N TYR A 22 44.92 25.74 3.45
CA TYR A 22 43.85 26.34 2.65
C TYR A 22 43.90 25.96 1.17
N LEU A 23 45.10 25.70 0.63
CA LEU A 23 45.29 25.31 -0.77
C LEU A 23 45.36 23.80 -0.97
N LYS A 24 45.21 23.00 0.08
CA LYS A 24 45.06 21.56 -0.09
C LYS A 24 43.70 21.31 -0.74
N PRO A 25 43.64 20.87 -2.02
CA PRO A 25 42.38 20.46 -2.60
C PRO A 25 41.80 19.35 -1.72
N ALA A 26 40.53 19.48 -1.35
CA ALA A 26 39.82 18.39 -0.70
C ALA A 26 39.92 17.20 -1.65
N ASN A 27 40.70 16.19 -1.26
CA ASN A 27 40.64 14.88 -1.88
C ASN A 27 39.24 14.35 -1.57
N THR A 28 38.27 14.70 -2.42
CA THR A 28 37.00 13.99 -2.53
C THR A 28 37.36 12.51 -2.68
N PRO A 29 36.90 11.64 -1.77
CA PRO A 29 36.96 10.21 -2.02
C PRO A 29 36.33 9.99 -3.39
N GLU A 30 37.07 9.38 -4.32
CA GLU A 30 36.45 8.81 -5.51
C GLU A 30 35.40 7.81 -4.98
N GLU A 31 34.13 8.19 -5.06
CA GLU A 31 33.06 7.21 -4.91
C GLU A 31 33.35 6.11 -5.92
N PRO A 32 33.41 4.84 -5.51
CA PRO A 32 33.53 3.75 -6.47
C PRO A 32 32.36 3.91 -7.46
N SER A 33 32.68 4.03 -8.74
CA SER A 33 31.67 4.03 -9.79
C SER A 33 31.00 2.67 -9.76
N VAL A 34 29.89 2.58 -9.03
CA VAL A 34 29.02 1.42 -9.08
C VAL A 34 28.39 1.47 -10.45
N ASN A 35 28.95 0.66 -11.36
CA ASN A 35 28.36 0.40 -12.65
C ASN A 35 26.93 -0.13 -12.41
N PRO A 36 25.85 0.58 -12.77
CA PRO A 36 24.48 0.16 -12.44
C PRO A 36 24.07 -1.13 -13.16
N GLU A 37 24.86 -1.62 -14.10
CA GLU A 37 24.55 -2.77 -14.96
C GLU A 37 24.82 -4.15 -14.32
N SER A 38 25.18 -4.23 -13.03
CA SER A 38 25.44 -5.52 -12.34
C SER A 38 24.50 -5.81 -11.15
N MET A 39 23.44 -5.04 -10.93
CA MET A 39 22.31 -5.55 -10.15
C MET A 39 21.38 -6.27 -11.11
N GLY A 40 21.31 -7.59 -10.93
CA GLY A 40 20.57 -8.51 -11.78
C GLY A 40 19.21 -7.95 -12.14
N THR A 41 18.95 -7.90 -13.44
CA THR A 41 17.64 -7.68 -14.03
C THR A 41 16.68 -8.64 -13.33
N ILE A 42 15.87 -8.09 -12.41
CA ILE A 42 14.68 -8.79 -11.93
C ILE A 42 13.87 -9.10 -13.20
N PRO A 43 13.51 -10.36 -13.46
CA PRO A 43 12.82 -10.71 -14.70
C PRO A 43 11.51 -9.91 -14.78
N PRO A 44 11.24 -9.17 -15.87
CA PRO A 44 9.89 -8.66 -16.14
C PRO A 44 9.09 -9.81 -16.73
N GLU A 45 8.88 -10.85 -15.94
CA GLU A 45 7.96 -11.94 -16.25
C GLU A 45 7.21 -12.36 -14.97
N ALA A 46 6.92 -11.40 -14.09
CA ALA A 46 5.69 -11.47 -13.32
C ALA A 46 4.56 -11.43 -14.35
N SER A 47 4.13 -12.61 -14.78
CA SER A 47 2.92 -12.83 -15.56
C SER A 47 1.89 -11.82 -15.12
N ALA A 48 1.53 -10.91 -16.03
CA ALA A 48 0.46 -9.95 -15.82
C ALA A 48 -0.84 -10.74 -15.60
N ARG A 49 -1.06 -11.18 -14.36
CA ARG A 49 -2.30 -11.80 -13.95
C ARG A 49 -3.35 -10.70 -14.07
N ALA A 50 -4.13 -10.78 -15.14
CA ALA A 50 -5.18 -9.83 -15.49
C ALA A 50 -6.36 -9.82 -14.50
N ASN A 51 -6.28 -10.58 -13.40
CA ASN A 51 -7.29 -10.60 -12.36
C ASN A 51 -7.17 -9.31 -11.53
N LYS A 52 -7.91 -8.28 -11.93
CA LYS A 52 -8.16 -7.12 -11.08
C LYS A 52 -9.17 -7.48 -10.00
N ALA A 53 -8.94 -7.03 -8.77
CA ALA A 53 -9.90 -7.25 -7.70
C ALA A 53 -11.19 -6.44 -7.97
N THR A 54 -12.34 -7.03 -7.65
CA THR A 54 -13.62 -6.31 -7.72
C THR A 54 -13.79 -5.43 -6.48
N PRO A 55 -14.21 -4.16 -6.61
CA PRO A 55 -14.51 -3.32 -5.46
C PRO A 55 -15.57 -3.92 -4.54
N PRO A 56 -15.44 -3.79 -3.21
CA PRO A 56 -16.46 -4.26 -2.29
C PRO A 56 -17.78 -3.51 -2.54
N PRO A 57 -18.94 -4.08 -2.19
CA PRO A 57 -20.18 -3.33 -2.14
C PRO A 57 -20.07 -2.18 -1.13
N PRO A 58 -20.86 -1.10 -1.29
CA PRO A 58 -20.88 -0.01 -0.32
C PRO A 58 -21.25 -0.54 1.05
N MET A 59 -20.72 0.10 2.09
CA MET A 59 -21.21 -0.18 3.42
C MET A 59 -22.66 0.30 3.55
N ASP A 60 -23.55 -0.62 3.93
CA ASP A 60 -24.81 -0.21 4.53
C ASP A 60 -24.48 0.59 5.79
N ALA A 61 -24.93 1.84 5.86
CA ALA A 61 -24.63 2.68 7.03
C ALA A 61 -25.27 2.23 8.34
N ALA A 62 -25.91 1.07 8.34
CA ALA A 62 -26.35 0.39 9.54
C ALA A 62 -25.22 -0.36 10.26
N VAL A 63 -24.04 -0.53 9.65
CA VAL A 63 -22.86 -1.03 10.38
C VAL A 63 -22.14 0.18 10.99
N PRO A 64 -22.19 0.38 12.32
CA PRO A 64 -21.52 1.51 12.94
C PRO A 64 -20.02 1.32 12.78
N THR A 65 -19.39 2.09 11.90
CA THR A 65 -17.96 2.34 12.00
C THR A 65 -17.76 3.05 13.32
N GLY A 66 -17.14 2.32 14.26
CA GLY A 66 -17.01 2.74 15.64
C GLY A 66 -16.47 4.17 15.73
N THR A 67 -17.23 5.01 16.42
CA THR A 67 -16.88 6.35 16.84
C THR A 67 -15.40 6.45 17.21
N ALA A 68 -14.70 7.40 16.59
CA ALA A 68 -13.39 7.86 17.04
C ALA A 68 -13.54 8.37 18.49
N ALA A 69 -13.22 7.50 19.45
CA ALA A 69 -13.20 7.82 20.86
C ALA A 69 -11.78 7.57 21.41
N GLY A 70 -11.16 8.68 21.83
CA GLY A 70 -10.03 8.80 22.75
C GLY A 70 -9.14 7.58 23.05
N PHE A 71 -7.91 7.67 22.56
CA PHE A 71 -6.66 7.44 23.30
C PHE A 71 -6.35 6.07 23.95
N LEU A 72 -7.08 4.99 23.70
CA LEU A 72 -6.59 3.61 23.92
C LEU A 72 -7.21 2.64 22.89
N PRO A 73 -6.43 1.84 22.13
CA PRO A 73 -6.99 0.82 21.25
C PRO A 73 -7.43 -0.39 22.10
N THR A 74 -8.66 -0.36 22.63
CA THR A 74 -9.19 -1.46 23.46
C THR A 74 -10.31 -2.26 22.79
N LYS A 75 -10.60 -2.03 21.51
CA LYS A 75 -11.55 -2.91 20.80
C LYS A 75 -10.83 -4.17 20.39
N MET A 76 -10.88 -5.18 21.26
CA MET A 76 -10.64 -6.56 20.87
C MET A 76 -11.46 -6.86 19.62
N GLU A 77 -10.83 -7.50 18.63
CA GLU A 77 -11.53 -8.01 17.45
C GLU A 77 -12.64 -8.97 17.88
N ASP A 78 -13.72 -9.03 17.10
CA ASP A 78 -14.81 -9.97 17.36
C ASP A 78 -14.25 -11.41 17.48
N PRO A 79 -14.43 -12.09 18.62
CA PRO A 79 -13.90 -13.44 18.83
C PRO A 79 -14.33 -14.44 17.76
N GLN A 80 -15.54 -14.32 17.21
CA GLN A 80 -16.02 -15.20 16.14
C GLN A 80 -15.28 -14.92 14.84
N LYS A 81 -15.03 -13.63 14.54
CA LYS A 81 -14.25 -13.22 13.39
C LYS A 81 -12.80 -13.68 13.49
N PHE A 82 -12.17 -13.52 14.65
CA PHE A 82 -10.81 -13.98 14.88
C PHE A 82 -10.70 -15.51 14.71
N GLN A 83 -11.65 -16.28 15.26
CA GLN A 83 -11.68 -17.74 15.09
C GLN A 83 -11.86 -18.16 13.63
N ALA A 84 -12.77 -17.51 12.90
CA ALA A 84 -12.97 -17.75 11.48
C ALA A 84 -11.68 -17.44 10.69
N TYR A 85 -11.07 -16.29 10.95
CA TYR A 85 -9.85 -15.87 10.30
C TYR A 85 -8.70 -16.84 10.59
N GLN A 86 -8.47 -17.22 11.85
CA GLN A 86 -7.44 -18.20 12.23
C GLN A 86 -7.63 -19.55 11.53
N LYS A 87 -8.88 -20.04 11.45
CA LYS A 87 -9.21 -21.28 10.72
C LYS A 87 -8.85 -21.16 9.23
N HIS A 88 -9.17 -20.04 8.60
CA HIS A 88 -8.85 -19.81 7.19
C HIS A 88 -7.36 -19.61 6.95
N THR A 89 -6.64 -18.95 7.86
CA THR A 89 -5.18 -18.84 7.79
C THR A 89 -4.50 -20.20 7.91
N GLN A 90 -4.98 -21.10 8.77
CA GLN A 90 -4.47 -22.48 8.83
C GLN A 90 -4.77 -23.27 7.54
N ALA A 91 -5.96 -23.07 6.96
CA ALA A 91 -6.31 -23.64 5.67
C ALA A 91 -5.40 -23.10 4.56
N MET A 92 -5.03 -21.82 4.60
CA MET A 92 -4.07 -21.20 3.68
C MET A 92 -2.68 -21.83 3.81
N ALA A 93 -2.17 -21.96 5.05
CA ALA A 93 -0.88 -22.60 5.32
C ALA A 93 -0.82 -24.01 4.72
N THR A 94 -1.90 -24.78 4.91
CA THR A 94 -2.01 -26.15 4.37
C THR A 94 -2.15 -26.16 2.85
N CYS A 95 -2.97 -25.27 2.30
CA CYS A 95 -3.19 -25.14 0.86
C CYS A 95 -1.88 -24.85 0.14
N LEU A 96 -1.22 -23.77 0.55
CA LEU A 96 -0.03 -23.23 -0.09
C LEU A 96 1.26 -23.91 0.39
N ASN A 97 1.20 -24.82 1.37
CA ASN A 97 2.38 -25.45 1.98
C ASN A 97 3.36 -24.41 2.60
N MET A 98 2.81 -23.30 3.11
CA MET A 98 3.57 -22.20 3.70
C MET A 98 3.66 -22.30 5.22
N LYS A 99 4.73 -21.77 5.79
CA LYS A 99 4.85 -21.55 7.23
C LYS A 99 4.20 -20.23 7.62
N ILE A 100 2.98 -20.29 8.13
CA ILE A 100 2.27 -19.11 8.62
C ILE A 100 2.37 -19.02 10.13
N GLN A 101 2.83 -17.88 10.63
CA GLN A 101 2.88 -17.65 12.07
C GLN A 101 1.47 -17.50 12.66
N PRO A 102 1.22 -18.02 13.87
CA PRO A 102 -0.03 -17.79 14.57
C PRO A 102 -0.28 -16.29 14.74
N LEU A 103 -1.50 -15.85 14.44
CA LEU A 103 -1.91 -14.46 14.64
C LEU A 103 -2.14 -14.19 16.13
N ASP A 104 -1.79 -12.99 16.56
CA ASP A 104 -2.08 -12.50 17.91
C ASP A 104 -3.60 -12.23 18.05
N PRO A 105 -4.31 -12.85 19.02
CA PRO A 105 -5.72 -12.57 19.29
C PRO A 105 -6.04 -11.12 19.64
N GLN A 106 -5.05 -10.34 20.06
CA GLN A 106 -5.20 -8.92 20.38
C GLN A 106 -4.86 -8.01 19.18
N ALA A 107 -4.34 -8.57 18.10
CA ALA A 107 -4.00 -7.82 16.91
C ALA A 107 -5.23 -7.62 16.00
N GLU A 108 -5.33 -6.44 15.40
CA GLU A 108 -6.34 -6.15 14.39
C GLU A 108 -6.07 -6.92 13.09
N ILE A 109 -7.14 -7.36 12.42
CA ILE A 109 -7.07 -8.03 11.11
C ILE A 109 -6.89 -6.97 10.01
N ASN A 110 -5.64 -6.52 9.87
CA ASN A 110 -5.18 -5.57 8.84
C ASN A 110 -3.98 -6.15 8.08
N PHE A 111 -3.56 -5.47 7.00
CA PHE A 111 -2.42 -5.91 6.21
C PHE A 111 -1.15 -6.10 7.04
N ASP A 112 -0.80 -5.19 7.93
CA ASP A 112 0.48 -5.25 8.66
C ASP A 112 0.61 -6.53 9.49
N ASN A 113 -0.46 -6.93 10.17
CA ASN A 113 -0.47 -8.15 10.98
C ASN A 113 -0.55 -9.41 10.12
N PHE A 114 -1.29 -9.36 9.01
CA PHE A 114 -1.31 -10.45 8.03
C PHE A 114 0.06 -10.65 7.38
N ASN A 115 0.72 -9.57 7.00
CA ASN A 115 2.03 -9.56 6.35
C ASN A 115 3.10 -10.19 7.25
N LYS A 116 3.11 -9.84 8.56
CA LYS A 116 4.00 -10.47 9.54
C LYS A 116 3.81 -12.00 9.63
N ALA A 117 2.58 -12.48 9.41
CA ALA A 117 2.28 -13.90 9.50
C ALA A 117 2.84 -14.69 8.31
N ILE A 118 2.88 -14.08 7.11
CA ILE A 118 3.29 -14.72 5.85
C ILE A 118 4.73 -14.40 5.42
N SER A 119 5.34 -13.34 5.95
CA SER A 119 6.67 -12.87 5.53
C SER A 119 7.80 -13.86 5.81
N ALA A 120 7.63 -14.78 6.77
CA ALA A 120 8.61 -15.82 7.04
C ALA A 120 8.85 -16.76 5.84
N ASP A 121 7.86 -16.86 4.96
CA ASP A 121 7.88 -17.74 3.79
C ASP A 121 8.04 -16.94 2.48
N LEU A 122 7.41 -15.76 2.39
CA LEU A 122 7.45 -14.90 1.19
C LEU A 122 8.67 -13.95 1.14
N GLY A 123 9.32 -13.68 2.28
CA GLY A 123 10.34 -12.65 2.42
C GLY A 123 9.77 -11.25 2.65
N ASP A 124 10.60 -10.22 2.52
CA ASP A 124 10.14 -8.84 2.71
C ASP A 124 9.38 -8.33 1.48
N VAL A 125 8.57 -7.29 1.70
CA VAL A 125 7.94 -6.55 0.61
C VAL A 125 8.99 -5.74 -0.15
N VAL A 126 9.07 -5.91 -1.46
CA VAL A 126 10.01 -5.17 -2.33
C VAL A 126 9.34 -4.03 -3.08
N ALA A 127 8.05 -4.17 -3.39
CA ALA A 127 7.29 -3.15 -4.11
C ALA A 127 5.79 -3.26 -3.81
N GLN A 128 5.09 -2.15 -3.95
CA GLN A 128 3.64 -2.09 -3.88
C GLN A 128 3.11 -1.21 -5.00
N SER A 129 1.95 -1.57 -5.54
CA SER A 129 1.26 -0.82 -6.58
C SER A 129 -0.23 -0.77 -6.27
N ASP A 130 -0.78 0.42 -6.06
CA ASP A 130 -2.23 0.60 -5.96
C ASP A 130 -2.88 0.38 -7.33
N GLU A 131 -3.85 -0.52 -7.42
CA GLU A 131 -4.59 -0.79 -8.66
C GLU A 131 -5.82 0.11 -8.79
N TRP A 132 -6.52 0.35 -7.69
CA TRP A 132 -7.66 1.26 -7.65
C TRP A 132 -7.98 1.65 -6.21
N PHE A 133 -8.74 2.73 -6.04
CA PHE A 133 -9.39 3.06 -4.78
C PHE A 133 -10.82 3.53 -5.02
N THR A 134 -11.66 3.37 -4.00
CA THR A 134 -13.02 3.86 -3.96
C THR A 134 -13.29 4.66 -2.70
N THR A 135 -13.99 5.78 -2.88
CA THR A 135 -14.65 6.49 -1.79
C THR A 135 -16.15 6.45 -2.01
N ASP A 136 -16.88 5.90 -1.06
CA ASP A 136 -18.34 5.92 -1.05
C ASP A 136 -18.82 7.08 -0.19
N ILE A 137 -19.70 7.92 -0.73
CA ILE A 137 -20.27 9.08 -0.05
C ILE A 137 -21.80 8.95 0.01
N ARG A 138 -22.40 9.44 1.09
CA ARG A 138 -23.84 9.68 1.18
C ARG A 138 -24.11 11.16 1.00
N THR A 139 -24.87 11.50 -0.04
CA THR A 139 -25.27 12.88 -0.32
C THR A 139 -26.35 13.36 0.67
N PRO A 140 -26.62 14.68 0.74
CA PRO A 140 -27.74 15.22 1.52
C PRO A 140 -29.11 14.68 1.10
N SER A 141 -29.25 14.22 -0.15
CA SER A 141 -30.49 13.57 -0.64
C SER A 141 -30.63 12.12 -0.18
N GLY A 142 -29.61 11.55 0.48
CA GLY A 142 -29.60 10.17 0.97
C GLY A 142 -29.08 9.15 -0.05
N GLU A 143 -28.77 9.56 -1.27
CA GLU A 143 -28.16 8.70 -2.29
C GLU A 143 -26.74 8.31 -1.86
N VAL A 144 -26.36 7.06 -2.12
CA VAL A 144 -24.96 6.63 -2.01
C VAL A 144 -24.31 6.75 -3.38
N ARG A 145 -23.20 7.46 -3.44
CA ARG A 145 -22.40 7.63 -4.66
C ARG A 145 -21.00 7.07 -4.45
N ARG A 146 -20.42 6.52 -5.50
CA ARG A 146 -19.09 5.93 -5.51
C ARG A 146 -18.18 6.74 -6.42
N ILE A 147 -17.06 7.15 -5.86
CA ILE A 147 -15.93 7.73 -6.57
C ILE A 147 -14.91 6.60 -6.73
N TYR A 148 -14.74 6.08 -7.95
CA TYR A 148 -13.80 4.99 -8.25
C TYR A 148 -12.66 5.55 -9.09
N VAL A 149 -11.43 5.38 -8.61
CA VAL A 149 -10.23 5.79 -9.34
C VAL A 149 -9.38 4.56 -9.60
N GLU A 150 -9.16 4.28 -10.86
CA GLU A 150 -8.32 3.18 -11.34
C GLU A 150 -6.95 3.70 -11.73
N ASN A 151 -5.91 3.06 -11.22
CA ASN A 151 -4.54 3.36 -11.58
C ASN A 151 -4.06 2.29 -12.56
N THR A 152 -3.53 2.73 -13.70
CA THR A 152 -2.91 1.84 -14.68
C THR A 152 -1.44 2.16 -14.76
N ASN A 153 -0.63 1.25 -14.23
CA ASN A 153 0.82 1.30 -14.35
C ASN A 153 1.21 0.46 -15.56
N THR A 154 1.78 1.10 -16.58
CA THR A 154 2.35 0.39 -17.74
C THR A 154 3.86 0.30 -17.55
N ALA A 155 4.48 -0.82 -17.94
CA ALA A 155 5.91 -1.05 -17.71
C ALA A 155 6.83 -0.03 -18.40
N SER A 156 6.32 0.70 -19.40
CA SER A 156 7.09 1.61 -20.26
C SER A 156 6.49 3.02 -20.36
N GLY A 157 5.45 3.33 -19.59
CA GLY A 157 4.69 4.57 -19.74
C GLY A 157 4.41 5.26 -18.41
N GLU A 158 3.92 6.49 -18.50
CA GLU A 158 3.48 7.23 -17.33
C GLU A 158 2.26 6.56 -16.69
N PRO A 159 2.18 6.52 -15.35
CA PRO A 159 1.00 6.01 -14.66
C PRO A 159 -0.22 6.85 -15.05
N THR A 160 -1.29 6.18 -15.50
CA THR A 160 -2.55 6.86 -15.85
C THR A 160 -3.62 6.58 -14.81
N ARG A 161 -4.51 7.54 -14.62
CA ARG A 161 -5.64 7.44 -13.70
C ARG A 161 -6.94 7.56 -14.47
N THR A 162 -7.94 6.75 -14.13
CA THR A 162 -9.28 6.83 -14.70
C THR A 162 -10.31 6.97 -13.59
N LEU A 163 -11.09 8.05 -13.62
CA LEU A 163 -12.17 8.32 -12.66
C LEU A 163 -13.51 7.85 -13.22
N LYS A 164 -14.26 7.11 -12.39
CA LYS A 164 -15.68 6.80 -12.60
C LYS A 164 -16.47 7.31 -11.41
N TYR A 165 -17.60 7.96 -11.67
CA TYR A 165 -18.50 8.45 -10.64
C TYR A 165 -19.87 7.82 -10.87
N SER A 166 -20.42 7.13 -9.87
CA SER A 166 -21.68 6.39 -10.02
C SER A 166 -22.60 6.55 -8.82
N VAL A 167 -23.90 6.45 -9.05
CA VAL A 167 -24.91 6.27 -7.99
C VAL A 167 -25.08 4.77 -7.75
N MET A 168 -25.08 4.38 -6.49
CA MET A 168 -25.40 3.02 -6.06
C MET A 168 -26.91 2.90 -5.86
N GLU A 169 -27.55 1.99 -6.59
CA GLU A 169 -28.97 1.68 -6.43
C GLU A 169 -29.19 0.66 -5.29
N SER A 170 -30.43 0.55 -4.81
CA SER A 170 -30.79 -0.33 -3.69
C SER A 170 -30.60 -1.82 -3.97
N ASN A 171 -30.54 -2.23 -5.24
CA ASN A 171 -30.23 -3.59 -5.68
C ASN A 171 -28.71 -3.84 -5.83
N GLY A 172 -27.87 -2.85 -5.49
CA GLY A 172 -26.41 -2.90 -5.67
C GLY A 172 -25.92 -2.55 -7.08
N ALA A 173 -26.83 -2.28 -8.02
CA ALA A 173 -26.45 -1.83 -9.36
C ALA A 173 -25.83 -0.43 -9.32
N GLN A 174 -24.94 -0.16 -10.27
CA GLN A 174 -24.29 1.13 -10.41
C GLN A 174 -24.79 1.83 -11.66
N ARG A 175 -25.26 3.07 -11.48
CA ARG A 175 -25.60 3.96 -12.60
C ARG A 175 -24.57 5.07 -12.67
N GLU A 176 -23.80 5.09 -13.75
CA GLU A 176 -22.74 6.08 -13.95
C GLU A 176 -23.32 7.49 -14.13
N ILE A 177 -22.69 8.46 -13.48
CA ILE A 177 -22.89 9.88 -13.67
C ILE A 177 -21.84 10.34 -14.68
N PRO A 178 -22.23 10.76 -15.89
CA PRO A 178 -21.28 11.17 -16.91
C PRO A 178 -20.37 12.31 -16.41
N LEU A 179 -19.07 12.13 -16.59
CA LEU A 179 -18.05 13.15 -16.38
C LEU A 179 -17.51 13.62 -17.73
N ALA A 180 -16.95 14.82 -17.77
CA ALA A 180 -16.24 15.29 -18.95
C ALA A 180 -14.97 14.45 -19.19
N ALA A 181 -14.49 14.36 -20.42
CA ALA A 181 -13.33 13.52 -20.76
C ALA A 181 -12.07 13.94 -19.98
N GLU A 182 -11.93 15.23 -19.70
CA GLU A 182 -10.84 15.84 -18.94
C GLU A 182 -10.94 15.55 -17.43
N GLN A 183 -12.13 15.19 -16.95
CA GLN A 183 -12.37 14.76 -15.56
C GLN A 183 -12.15 13.26 -15.41
N THR A 184 -12.51 12.49 -16.43
CA THR A 184 -12.35 11.03 -16.44
C THR A 184 -10.89 10.62 -16.57
N ASN A 185 -10.13 11.25 -17.47
CA ASN A 185 -8.76 10.84 -17.78
C ASN A 185 -7.75 11.71 -17.02
N ASN A 186 -6.95 11.07 -16.18
CA ASN A 186 -5.97 11.71 -15.29
C ASN A 186 -6.61 12.79 -14.39
N PRO A 187 -7.63 12.44 -13.58
CA PRO A 187 -8.26 13.37 -12.65
C PRO A 187 -7.24 14.01 -11.71
N THR A 188 -7.45 15.29 -11.39
CA THR A 188 -6.68 15.96 -10.33
C THR A 188 -7.20 15.54 -8.96
N ASP A 189 -6.32 15.54 -7.95
CA ASP A 189 -6.73 15.25 -6.58
C ASP A 189 -7.74 16.29 -6.05
N THR A 190 -7.67 17.54 -6.53
CA THR A 190 -8.65 18.58 -6.22
C THR A 190 -10.05 18.22 -6.73
N LEU A 191 -10.16 17.64 -7.93
CA LEU A 191 -11.45 17.18 -8.46
C LEU A 191 -12.02 16.04 -7.59
N ILE A 192 -11.18 15.07 -7.24
CA ILE A 192 -11.58 13.94 -6.39
C ILE A 192 -12.06 14.46 -5.03
N ALA A 193 -11.28 15.33 -4.39
CA ALA A 193 -11.67 15.94 -3.11
C ALA A 193 -12.96 16.77 -3.21
N THR A 194 -13.20 17.43 -4.35
CA THR A 194 -14.45 18.15 -4.61
C THR A 194 -15.63 17.18 -4.64
N LEU A 195 -15.51 16.06 -5.35
CA LEU A 195 -16.55 15.02 -5.37
C LEU A 195 -16.77 14.42 -3.99
N GLU A 196 -15.71 14.18 -3.21
CA GLU A 196 -15.81 13.67 -1.84
C GLU A 196 -16.56 14.65 -0.92
N SER A 197 -16.48 15.97 -1.20
CA SER A 197 -17.16 17.00 -0.42
C SER A 197 -18.67 17.11 -0.66
N ASP A 198 -19.20 16.43 -1.68
CA ASP A 198 -20.65 16.41 -2.00
C ASP A 198 -21.48 15.69 -0.93
N GLY A 199 -20.85 14.97 0.00
CA GLY A 199 -21.55 14.16 1.01
C GLY A 199 -20.67 13.76 2.19
N SER A 200 -21.24 12.92 3.06
CA SER A 200 -20.49 12.29 4.15
C SER A 200 -19.89 10.98 3.67
N ILE A 201 -18.60 10.75 3.90
CA ILE A 201 -17.92 9.49 3.57
C ILE A 201 -18.53 8.36 4.40
N VAL A 202 -19.00 7.30 3.73
CA VAL A 202 -19.59 6.10 4.36
C VAL A 202 -18.70 4.87 4.25
N GLY A 203 -17.68 4.91 3.40
CA GLY A 203 -16.67 3.85 3.31
C GLY A 203 -15.54 4.21 2.36
N LYS A 204 -14.35 3.67 2.63
CA LYS A 204 -13.19 3.71 1.73
C LYS A 204 -12.69 2.31 1.47
N ALA A 205 -12.25 2.06 0.25
CA ALA A 205 -11.56 0.82 -0.08
C ALA A 205 -10.44 1.07 -1.09
N ASN A 206 -9.41 0.24 -1.06
CA ASN A 206 -8.29 0.31 -1.98
C ASN A 206 -7.82 -1.10 -2.33
N SER A 207 -7.52 -1.33 -3.60
CA SER A 207 -6.82 -2.53 -4.08
C SER A 207 -5.35 -2.21 -4.30
N ARG A 208 -4.49 -3.09 -3.80
CA ARG A 208 -3.05 -3.01 -4.00
C ARG A 208 -2.49 -4.37 -4.37
N ARG A 209 -1.49 -4.37 -5.24
CA ARG A 209 -0.64 -5.53 -5.51
C ARG A 209 0.67 -5.33 -4.80
N ILE A 210 1.05 -6.30 -3.99
CA ILE A 210 2.25 -6.29 -3.15
C ILE A 210 3.18 -7.37 -3.66
N PHE A 211 4.43 -7.02 -3.93
CA PHE A 211 5.44 -7.95 -4.44
C PHE A 211 6.45 -8.27 -3.35
N TYR A 212 6.80 -9.55 -3.24
CA TYR A 212 7.70 -10.07 -2.21
C TYR A 212 9.06 -10.48 -2.79
N GLN A 213 10.10 -10.51 -1.93
CA GLN A 213 11.47 -10.88 -2.31
C GLN A 213 11.56 -12.25 -2.98
N ASN A 214 10.75 -13.22 -2.56
CA ASN A 214 10.80 -14.58 -3.11
C ASN A 214 10.06 -14.73 -4.45
N GLY A 215 9.52 -13.65 -5.01
CA GLY A 215 8.86 -13.62 -6.32
C GLY A 215 7.35 -13.82 -6.28
N ASP A 216 6.77 -14.06 -5.10
CA ASP A 216 5.33 -14.09 -4.91
C ASP A 216 4.72 -12.68 -4.92
N ASP A 217 3.43 -12.62 -5.25
CA ASP A 217 2.64 -11.39 -5.17
C ASP A 217 1.34 -11.62 -4.40
N LEU A 218 0.88 -10.60 -3.68
CA LEU A 218 -0.40 -10.57 -2.97
C LEU A 218 -1.26 -9.49 -3.59
N LEU A 219 -2.40 -9.89 -4.15
CA LEU A 219 -3.47 -8.95 -4.49
C LEU A 219 -4.35 -8.77 -3.26
N LEU A 220 -4.42 -7.55 -2.72
CA LEU A 220 -5.12 -7.23 -1.49
C LEU A 220 -6.14 -6.13 -1.72
N VAL A 221 -7.34 -6.30 -1.18
CA VAL A 221 -8.33 -5.24 -1.04
C VAL A 221 -8.55 -4.96 0.44
N GLU A 222 -8.32 -3.71 0.84
CA GLU A 222 -8.68 -3.22 2.16
C GLU A 222 -9.94 -2.35 2.08
N ARG A 223 -10.79 -2.44 3.10
CA ARG A 223 -11.94 -1.59 3.34
C ARG A 223 -11.84 -1.01 4.74
N ASP A 224 -11.80 0.31 4.85
CA ASP A 224 -11.63 1.06 6.11
C ASP A 224 -10.48 0.53 7.00
N GLY A 225 -9.35 0.21 6.38
CA GLY A 225 -8.14 -0.30 7.07
C GLY A 225 -8.16 -1.78 7.43
N LYS A 226 -9.22 -2.51 7.07
CA LYS A 226 -9.36 -3.95 7.31
C LYS A 226 -9.29 -4.73 6.00
N ILE A 227 -8.77 -5.96 6.07
CA ILE A 227 -8.71 -6.84 4.91
C ILE A 227 -10.14 -7.25 4.52
N TYR A 228 -10.57 -6.89 3.32
CA TYR A 228 -11.83 -7.34 2.73
C TYR A 228 -11.63 -8.59 1.88
N SER A 229 -10.66 -8.59 0.98
CA SER A 229 -10.35 -9.74 0.13
C SER A 229 -8.86 -9.81 -0.18
N PHE A 230 -8.36 -11.00 -0.45
CA PHE A 230 -7.02 -11.17 -0.97
C PHE A 230 -6.88 -12.41 -1.85
N GLU A 231 -5.88 -12.39 -2.72
CA GLU A 231 -5.46 -13.52 -3.54
C GLU A 231 -3.94 -13.67 -3.42
N LEU A 232 -3.50 -14.85 -2.97
CA LEU A 232 -2.09 -15.20 -2.79
C LEU A 232 -1.77 -16.45 -3.62
N PRO A 233 -1.15 -16.30 -4.79
CA PRO A 233 -0.38 -17.37 -5.41
C PRO A 233 0.84 -17.77 -4.61
N HIS A 234 1.08 -19.08 -4.53
CA HIS A 234 2.36 -19.62 -4.06
C HIS A 234 2.49 -21.08 -4.53
N ASP A 235 3.68 -21.48 -4.98
CA ASP A 235 3.99 -22.86 -5.42
C ASP A 235 2.97 -23.48 -6.39
N GLY A 236 2.50 -22.69 -7.36
CA GLY A 236 1.56 -23.12 -8.39
C GLY A 236 0.10 -23.29 -7.92
N LYS A 237 -0.20 -22.96 -6.66
CA LYS A 237 -1.55 -22.90 -6.10
C LYS A 237 -1.96 -21.46 -5.85
N ILE A 238 -3.26 -21.24 -5.67
CA ILE A 238 -3.82 -19.93 -5.37
C ILE A 238 -4.78 -20.07 -4.20
N PHE A 239 -4.55 -19.29 -3.15
CA PHE A 239 -5.50 -19.12 -2.06
C PHE A 239 -6.17 -17.76 -2.17
N SER A 240 -7.50 -17.75 -2.21
CA SER A 240 -8.28 -16.52 -2.34
C SER A 240 -9.30 -16.44 -1.22
N CYS A 241 -9.46 -15.28 -0.59
CA CYS A 241 -10.51 -14.98 0.38
C CYS A 241 -11.29 -13.73 -0.03
N THR A 242 -12.58 -13.70 0.26
CA THR A 242 -13.45 -12.52 0.11
C THR A 242 -14.35 -12.34 1.33
N GLY A 243 -14.76 -11.11 1.61
CA GLY A 243 -15.59 -10.77 2.77
C GLY A 243 -14.91 -11.00 4.12
N ALA A 244 -13.58 -10.97 4.18
CA ALA A 244 -12.76 -11.25 5.36
C ALA A 244 -12.89 -10.20 6.48
N ASP A 245 -13.55 -9.08 6.20
CA ASP A 245 -13.84 -8.04 7.17
C ASP A 245 -15.07 -8.36 8.04
N SER A 246 -15.81 -9.43 7.74
CA SER A 246 -16.93 -9.95 8.54
C SER A 246 -16.87 -11.48 8.68
N ALA A 247 -17.10 -11.98 9.91
CA ALA A 247 -17.10 -13.42 10.19
C ALA A 247 -18.17 -14.20 9.39
N VAL A 248 -19.26 -13.52 9.02
CA VAL A 248 -20.42 -14.13 8.36
C VAL A 248 -20.20 -14.29 6.86
N THR A 249 -19.50 -13.34 6.25
CA THR A 249 -19.31 -13.27 4.79
C THR A 249 -17.96 -13.82 4.33
N MET A 250 -17.05 -14.11 5.27
CA MET A 250 -15.72 -14.62 4.94
C MET A 250 -15.84 -15.97 4.23
N SER A 251 -15.34 -16.02 3.00
CA SER A 251 -15.30 -17.23 2.17
C SER A 251 -13.94 -17.32 1.53
N CYS A 252 -13.28 -18.48 1.69
CA CYS A 252 -11.96 -18.72 1.14
C CYS A 252 -11.92 -20.02 0.34
N THR A 253 -11.15 -20.00 -0.75
CA THR A 253 -10.98 -21.14 -1.66
C THR A 253 -9.50 -21.35 -1.94
N CYS A 254 -9.09 -22.62 -1.96
CA CYS A 254 -7.79 -23.07 -2.46
C CYS A 254 -8.00 -23.66 -3.87
N LYS A 255 -7.22 -23.20 -4.84
CA LYS A 255 -7.20 -23.71 -6.21
C LYS A 255 -5.82 -24.21 -6.58
#